data_AF-A0AAN6MKS7-F1
#
_entry.id   AF-A0AAN6MKS7-F1
#
_cell.length_a   1.000
_cell.length_b   1.000
_cell.length_c   1.000
_cell.angle_alpha   90.00
_cell.angle_beta   90.00
_cell.angle_gamma   90.00
#
_symmetry.space_group_name_H-M   'P 1'
#
loop_
_entity.id
_entity.type
_entity.pdbx_description
1 polymer ?
#
loop_
_entity_poly.entity_id
_entity_poly.type
_entity_poly.pdbx_seq_one_letter_code
_entity_poly.pdbx_strand_id
1 'polypeptide(L)'
;MRDPFPIPPIPALSRAVQPLADALAMPTLPLHIHEVVGAALLYTLIQTVVSPVLSARLFPRFYPAHHRSKKANWDTHVVSLAQSLLINALALWVMYADDERRTFDYEHRVWGYTGACGLVQALAVGYFVWDLGITLLNFDIFGLGLLAHAVSALAVYTFGFRPYLNYYSPIFILYELSTPFLNIHWFFDKLDMTGSRPQLYNGIALLVTFFLCRLVWGTWQSAIVYADMWRSISRPPSPEYLAAVASSAADPSDPHYNPMLFAGGQAQAAVAPVPVWLTLVYLASNLVLNALNWYWFVKMVAAVRKRFEPPKEEKTKKDEGAVDGVAKASALGEKEAAVRRRGRAHSIEDVVPDSEELRDGTIQ
;
A
#
# COMPACT_ATOMS: atom_id res chain seq x y z
N MET A 1 -15.29 11.52 14.55
CA MET A 1 -14.17 11.93 15.45
C MET A 1 -13.40 13.10 14.85
N ARG A 2 -12.85 14.02 15.67
CA ARG A 2 -11.95 15.09 15.20
C ARG A 2 -10.68 14.54 14.59
N ASP A 3 -10.01 15.34 13.77
CA ASP A 3 -8.64 15.05 13.39
C ASP A 3 -7.73 15.09 14.64
N PRO A 4 -7.07 13.98 15.00
CA PRO A 4 -6.20 13.91 16.16
C PRO A 4 -4.76 14.36 15.86
N PHE A 5 -4.46 14.80 14.63
CA PHE A 5 -3.13 15.26 14.27
C PHE A 5 -2.72 16.48 15.09
N PRO A 6 -1.52 16.48 15.70
CA PRO A 6 -1.13 17.54 16.63
C PRO A 6 -0.88 18.89 15.96
N ILE A 7 -0.66 18.91 14.64
CA ILE A 7 -0.40 20.13 13.89
C ILE A 7 -1.71 20.54 13.21
N PRO A 8 -2.30 21.71 13.57
CA PRO A 8 -3.53 22.17 12.95
C PRO A 8 -3.29 22.55 11.47
N PRO A 9 -4.36 22.67 10.67
CA PRO A 9 -4.27 23.11 9.27
C PRO A 9 -3.48 24.42 9.14
N ILE A 10 -2.48 24.42 8.26
CA ILE A 10 -1.60 25.57 8.06
C ILE A 10 -2.28 26.55 7.08
N PRO A 11 -2.73 27.74 7.52
CA PRO A 11 -3.60 28.60 6.68
C PRO A 11 -2.96 29.02 5.35
N ALA A 12 -1.64 29.19 5.31
CA ALA A 12 -0.92 29.51 4.09
C ALA A 12 -0.97 28.37 3.07
N LEU A 13 -0.79 27.11 3.51
CA LEU A 13 -0.86 25.94 2.64
C LEU A 13 -2.29 25.66 2.18
N SER A 14 -3.26 25.75 3.09
CA SER A 14 -4.69 25.60 2.76
C SER A 14 -5.11 26.60 1.69
N ARG A 15 -4.74 27.88 1.83
CA ARG A 15 -5.00 28.91 0.80
C ARG A 15 -4.27 28.65 -0.51
N ALA A 16 -3.04 28.15 -0.46
CA ALA A 16 -2.26 27.86 -1.67
C ALA A 16 -2.86 26.71 -2.49
N VAL A 17 -3.43 25.69 -1.83
CA VAL A 17 -4.06 24.54 -2.50
C VAL A 17 -5.53 24.77 -2.84
N GLN A 18 -6.19 25.77 -2.24
CA GLN A 18 -7.61 26.05 -2.44
C GLN A 18 -8.03 26.12 -3.92
N PRO A 19 -7.33 26.83 -4.82
CA PRO A 19 -7.75 26.90 -6.23
C PRO A 19 -7.76 25.53 -6.92
N LEU A 20 -6.80 24.65 -6.57
CA LEU A 20 -6.74 23.29 -7.08
C LEU A 20 -7.86 22.43 -6.47
N ALA A 21 -8.10 22.59 -5.18
CA ALA A 21 -9.18 21.90 -4.46
C ALA A 21 -10.55 22.25 -5.07
N ASP A 22 -10.80 23.53 -5.37
CA ASP A 22 -12.04 23.98 -5.99
C ASP A 22 -12.18 23.43 -7.41
N ALA A 23 -11.11 23.51 -8.22
CA ALA A 23 -11.10 23.00 -9.60
C ALA A 23 -11.35 21.49 -9.69
N LEU A 24 -10.85 20.73 -8.71
CA LEU A 24 -11.02 19.27 -8.64
C LEU A 24 -12.21 18.83 -7.77
N ALA A 25 -12.95 19.76 -7.19
CA ALA A 25 -14.03 19.53 -6.22
C ALA A 25 -13.62 18.65 -5.03
N MET A 26 -12.46 18.96 -4.44
CA MET A 26 -11.85 18.28 -3.29
C MET A 26 -11.88 19.17 -2.02
N PRO A 27 -13.07 19.47 -1.47
CA PRO A 27 -13.22 20.48 -0.42
C PRO A 27 -12.49 20.17 0.89
N THR A 28 -12.14 18.91 1.14
CA THR A 28 -11.42 18.51 2.36
C THR A 28 -9.90 18.49 2.18
N LEU A 29 -9.38 18.61 0.96
CA LEU A 29 -7.93 18.67 0.71
C LEU A 29 -7.25 19.84 1.44
N PRO A 30 -7.77 21.09 1.42
CA PRO A 30 -7.17 22.20 2.15
C PRO A 30 -7.07 21.97 3.66
N LEU A 31 -7.94 21.13 4.24
CA LEU A 31 -7.92 20.78 5.65
C LEU A 31 -6.74 19.87 6.01
N HIS A 32 -6.26 19.07 5.07
CA HIS A 32 -5.25 18.03 5.32
C HIS A 32 -3.97 18.16 4.47
N ILE A 33 -3.82 19.24 3.69
CA ILE A 33 -2.69 19.38 2.76
C ILE A 33 -1.34 19.36 3.48
N HIS A 34 -1.27 19.91 4.70
CA HIS A 34 -0.05 19.87 5.52
C HIS A 34 0.29 18.44 5.96
N GLU A 35 -0.70 17.57 6.19
CA GLU A 35 -0.49 16.14 6.47
C GLU A 35 -0.02 15.38 5.25
N VAL A 36 -0.62 15.63 4.07
CA VAL A 36 -0.20 15.00 2.80
C VAL A 36 1.27 15.33 2.50
N VAL A 37 1.62 16.62 2.55
CA VAL A 37 3.00 17.09 2.31
C VAL A 37 3.92 16.57 3.41
N GLY A 38 3.50 16.64 4.67
CA GLY A 38 4.27 16.14 5.81
C GLY A 38 4.60 14.65 5.69
N ALA A 39 3.63 13.83 5.29
CA ALA A 39 3.83 12.40 5.08
C ALA A 39 4.77 12.12 3.90
N ALA A 40 4.60 12.78 2.75
CA ALA A 40 5.51 12.61 1.61
C ALA A 40 6.96 13.00 1.95
N LEU A 41 7.14 14.10 2.71
CA LEU A 41 8.45 14.52 3.21
C LEU A 41 9.02 13.54 4.24
N LEU A 42 8.20 13.00 5.14
CA LEU A 42 8.60 12.00 6.13
C LEU A 42 9.15 10.75 5.44
N TYR A 43 8.43 10.19 4.45
CA TYR A 43 8.90 8.98 3.75
C TYR A 43 10.13 9.25 2.88
N THR A 44 10.23 10.45 2.31
CA THR A 44 11.46 10.90 1.62
C THR A 44 12.63 10.99 2.59
N LEU A 45 12.44 11.55 3.79
CA LEU A 45 13.46 11.60 4.84
C LEU A 45 13.87 10.21 5.29
N ILE A 46 12.90 9.29 5.45
CA ILE A 46 13.20 7.91 5.81
C ILE A 46 14.04 7.23 4.72
N GLN A 47 13.66 7.37 3.45
CA GLN A 47 14.38 6.79 2.31
C GLN A 47 15.81 7.33 2.18
N THR A 48 15.99 8.65 2.31
CA THR A 48 17.24 9.32 1.93
C THR A 48 18.22 9.49 3.08
N VAL A 49 17.72 9.55 4.32
CA VAL A 49 18.54 9.82 5.51
C VAL A 49 18.43 8.69 6.52
N VAL A 50 17.22 8.39 7.01
CA VAL A 50 17.06 7.46 8.15
C VAL A 50 17.50 6.05 7.78
N SER A 51 16.99 5.49 6.69
CA SER A 51 17.32 4.14 6.25
C SER A 51 18.82 3.98 5.95
N PRO A 52 19.47 4.86 5.17
CA PRO A 52 20.91 4.72 4.92
C PRO A 52 21.75 4.83 6.18
N VAL A 53 21.44 5.78 7.06
CA VAL A 53 22.20 5.99 8.30
C VAL A 53 22.02 4.83 9.28
N LEU A 54 20.78 4.38 9.51
CA LEU A 54 20.52 3.28 10.43
C LEU A 54 21.00 1.95 9.86
N SER A 55 20.73 1.66 8.58
CA SER A 55 21.13 0.40 7.95
C SER A 55 22.64 0.25 7.86
N ALA A 56 23.38 1.33 7.55
CA ALA A 56 24.85 1.29 7.55
C ALA A 56 25.43 1.07 8.96
N ARG A 57 24.75 1.50 10.02
CA ARG A 57 25.20 1.30 11.41
C ARG A 57 24.82 -0.06 11.97
N LEU A 58 23.58 -0.50 11.76
CA LEU A 58 23.04 -1.74 12.32
C LEU A 58 23.43 -2.97 11.50
N PHE A 59 23.52 -2.82 10.18
CA PHE A 59 23.79 -3.91 9.24
C PHE A 59 24.94 -3.58 8.26
N PRO A 60 26.11 -3.12 8.74
CA PRO A 60 27.20 -2.64 7.88
C PRO A 60 27.69 -3.69 6.86
N ARG A 61 27.58 -4.97 7.22
CA ARG A 61 27.97 -6.09 6.35
C ARG A 61 26.97 -6.37 5.22
N PHE A 62 25.69 -6.08 5.42
CA PHE A 62 24.60 -6.46 4.51
C PHE A 62 24.08 -5.27 3.70
N TYR A 63 24.17 -4.06 4.24
CA TYR A 63 23.63 -2.87 3.59
C TYR A 63 24.41 -2.54 2.30
N PRO A 64 23.76 -2.54 1.12
CA PRO A 64 24.43 -2.44 -0.16
C PRO A 64 24.71 -0.98 -0.55
N ALA A 65 25.44 -0.23 0.29
CA ALA A 65 25.63 1.22 0.17
C ALA A 65 26.13 1.69 -1.20
N HIS A 66 26.93 0.87 -1.89
CA HIS A 66 27.55 1.22 -3.19
C HIS A 66 26.78 0.72 -4.41
N HIS A 67 25.66 0.01 -4.24
CA HIS A 67 24.90 -0.56 -5.35
C HIS A 67 23.51 0.06 -5.45
N ARG A 68 23.31 0.97 -6.42
CA ARG A 68 22.08 1.79 -6.58
C ARG A 68 20.79 0.96 -6.43
N SER A 69 20.63 -0.08 -7.25
CA SER A 69 19.38 -0.86 -7.29
C SER A 69 19.10 -1.59 -5.97
N LYS A 70 20.07 -2.37 -5.47
CA LYS A 70 19.96 -3.07 -4.18
C LYS A 70 19.75 -2.11 -3.00
N LYS A 71 20.40 -0.94 -3.01
CA LYS A 71 20.20 0.11 -2.01
C LYS A 71 18.78 0.66 -2.07
N ALA A 72 18.29 1.01 -3.25
CA ALA A 72 16.93 1.51 -3.44
C ALA A 72 15.89 0.49 -2.97
N ASN A 73 16.06 -0.79 -3.29
CA ASN A 73 15.16 -1.85 -2.83
C ASN A 73 15.19 -1.98 -1.28
N TRP A 74 16.39 -2.01 -0.69
CA TRP A 74 16.56 -2.07 0.77
C TRP A 74 15.89 -0.89 1.48
N ASP A 75 16.20 0.34 1.04
CA ASP A 75 15.66 1.53 1.68
C ASP A 75 14.13 1.60 1.54
N THR A 76 13.59 1.14 0.40
CA THR A 76 12.13 1.07 0.16
C THR A 76 11.46 0.09 1.14
N HIS A 77 12.09 -1.04 1.45
CA HIS A 77 11.58 -1.97 2.47
C HIS A 77 11.58 -1.36 3.89
N VAL A 78 12.55 -0.49 4.21
CA VAL A 78 12.53 0.26 5.49
C VAL A 78 11.38 1.26 5.52
N VAL A 79 11.17 2.01 4.44
CA VAL A 79 10.05 2.97 4.34
C VAL A 79 8.71 2.25 4.43
N SER A 80 8.53 1.16 3.67
CA SER A 80 7.31 0.34 3.68
C SER A 80 7.03 -0.25 5.07
N LEU A 81 8.06 -0.70 5.79
CA LEU A 81 7.88 -1.18 7.16
C LEU A 81 7.44 -0.05 8.10
N ALA A 82 8.07 1.12 8.03
CA ALA A 82 7.70 2.27 8.86
C ALA A 82 6.27 2.76 8.55
N GLN A 83 5.91 2.86 7.27
CA GLN A 83 4.58 3.26 6.85
C GLN A 83 3.52 2.26 7.31
N SER A 84 3.73 0.97 7.06
CA SER A 84 2.71 -0.04 7.36
C SER A 84 2.48 -0.15 8.86
N LEU A 85 3.51 -0.04 9.69
CA LEU A 85 3.33 0.03 11.15
C LEU A 85 2.50 1.25 11.58
N LEU A 86 2.85 2.44 11.05
CA LEU A 86 2.17 3.69 11.39
C LEU A 86 0.69 3.67 10.97
N ILE A 87 0.42 3.37 9.69
CA ILE A 87 -0.91 3.52 9.12
C ILE A 87 -1.88 2.46 9.64
N ASN A 88 -1.41 1.22 9.88
CA ASN A 88 -2.26 0.17 10.44
C ASN A 88 -2.61 0.48 11.90
N ALA A 89 -1.65 0.94 12.71
CA ALA A 89 -1.91 1.34 14.09
C ALA A 89 -2.96 2.47 14.14
N LEU A 90 -2.80 3.49 13.30
CA LEU A 90 -3.74 4.59 13.20
C LEU A 90 -5.12 4.12 12.72
N ALA A 91 -5.20 3.36 11.63
CA ALA A 91 -6.46 2.90 11.06
C ALA A 91 -7.25 2.01 12.05
N LEU A 92 -6.58 1.08 12.72
CA LEU A 92 -7.22 0.24 13.75
C LEU A 92 -7.72 1.08 14.93
N TRP A 93 -6.93 2.06 15.38
CA TRP A 93 -7.35 2.96 16.44
C TRP A 93 -8.54 3.83 16.03
N VAL A 94 -8.54 4.41 14.83
CA VAL A 94 -9.68 5.20 14.30
C VAL A 94 -10.93 4.32 14.22
N MET A 95 -10.82 3.11 13.67
CA MET A 95 -11.96 2.17 13.62
C MET A 95 -12.46 1.75 15.00
N TYR A 96 -11.58 1.76 16.01
CA TYR A 96 -11.92 1.41 17.38
C TYR A 96 -12.44 2.59 18.22
N ALA A 97 -12.03 3.82 17.95
CA ALA A 97 -12.36 4.96 18.81
C ALA A 97 -13.35 5.95 18.16
N ASP A 98 -13.55 5.91 16.84
CA ASP A 98 -14.49 6.80 16.15
C ASP A 98 -15.93 6.26 16.22
N ASP A 99 -16.63 6.59 17.32
CA ASP A 99 -18.02 6.18 17.54
C ASP A 99 -19.00 6.80 16.52
N GLU A 100 -18.74 8.04 16.08
CA GLU A 100 -19.51 8.68 15.02
C GLU A 100 -19.48 7.84 13.75
N ARG A 101 -18.28 7.48 13.29
CA ARG A 101 -18.08 6.60 12.13
C ARG A 101 -18.79 5.24 12.29
N ARG A 102 -18.81 4.65 13.49
CA ARG A 102 -19.48 3.35 13.73
C ARG A 102 -20.98 3.39 13.49
N THR A 103 -21.61 4.54 13.69
CA THR A 103 -23.06 4.72 13.52
C THR A 103 -23.48 5.07 12.10
N PHE A 104 -22.52 5.22 11.17
CA PHE A 104 -22.80 5.64 9.80
C PHE A 104 -23.66 4.65 9.03
N ASP A 105 -24.83 5.15 8.63
CA ASP A 105 -25.71 4.52 7.66
C ASP A 105 -25.15 4.63 6.23
N TYR A 106 -25.96 4.28 5.23
CA TYR A 106 -25.55 4.33 3.84
C TYR A 106 -25.09 5.74 3.39
N GLU A 107 -25.87 6.77 3.70
CA GLU A 107 -25.60 8.13 3.26
C GLU A 107 -24.31 8.67 3.90
N HIS A 108 -24.12 8.46 5.20
CA HIS A 108 -22.87 8.84 5.86
C HIS A 108 -21.66 8.06 5.34
N ARG A 109 -21.80 6.77 5.01
CA ARG A 109 -20.68 6.00 4.44
C ARG A 109 -20.22 6.53 3.08
N VAL A 110 -21.14 7.07 2.29
CA VAL A 110 -20.82 7.58 0.96
C VAL A 110 -20.36 9.04 1.00
N TRP A 111 -21.09 9.94 1.66
CA TRP A 111 -20.78 11.38 1.60
C TRP A 111 -20.24 11.97 2.90
N GLY A 112 -20.34 11.23 4.00
CA GLY A 112 -19.91 11.68 5.32
C GLY A 112 -18.40 11.82 5.42
N TYR A 113 -17.98 12.77 6.25
CA TYR A 113 -16.60 13.09 6.55
C TYR A 113 -16.37 13.03 8.05
N THR A 114 -15.25 12.42 8.47
CA THR A 114 -14.70 12.62 9.82
C THR A 114 -13.24 13.00 9.72
N GLY A 115 -12.77 13.89 10.59
CA GLY A 115 -11.37 14.35 10.56
C GLY A 115 -10.38 13.20 10.74
N ALA A 116 -10.71 12.20 11.55
CA ALA A 116 -9.86 11.02 11.74
C ALA A 116 -9.74 10.14 10.47
N CYS A 117 -10.83 9.95 9.71
CA CYS A 117 -10.76 9.28 8.40
C CYS A 117 -10.01 10.15 7.37
N GLY A 118 -10.17 11.47 7.45
CA GLY A 118 -9.40 12.45 6.67
C GLY A 118 -7.90 12.35 6.90
N LEU A 119 -7.46 12.24 8.16
CA LEU A 119 -6.05 12.04 8.51
C LEU A 119 -5.48 10.74 7.93
N VAL A 120 -6.18 9.61 8.11
CA VAL A 120 -5.75 8.31 7.54
C VAL A 120 -5.60 8.41 6.03
N GLN A 121 -6.56 9.05 5.38
CA GLN A 121 -6.52 9.30 3.94
C GLN A 121 -5.35 10.19 3.54
N ALA A 122 -5.09 11.28 4.27
CA ALA A 122 -4.01 12.22 3.96
C ALA A 122 -2.63 11.59 4.10
N LEU A 123 -2.40 10.82 5.17
CA LEU A 123 -1.15 10.07 5.35
C LEU A 123 -0.98 9.01 4.26
N ALA A 124 -2.06 8.33 3.86
CA ALA A 124 -2.04 7.38 2.75
C ALA A 124 -1.70 8.07 1.42
N VAL A 125 -2.32 9.21 1.09
CA VAL A 125 -1.96 9.99 -0.12
C VAL A 125 -0.50 10.39 -0.10
N GLY A 126 0.00 10.95 1.02
CA GLY A 126 1.41 11.34 1.12
C GLY A 126 2.38 10.17 0.92
N TYR A 127 2.03 8.99 1.43
CA TYR A 127 2.77 7.75 1.13
C TYR A 127 2.71 7.37 -0.35
N PHE A 128 1.52 7.33 -0.96
CA PHE A 128 1.38 6.89 -2.36
C PHE A 128 1.95 7.90 -3.37
N VAL A 129 2.04 9.19 -3.01
CA VAL A 129 2.82 10.17 -3.77
C VAL A 129 4.30 9.79 -3.77
N TRP A 130 4.86 9.46 -2.60
CA TRP A 130 6.24 8.98 -2.48
C TRP A 130 6.44 7.64 -3.20
N ASP A 131 5.51 6.69 -3.04
CA ASP A 131 5.55 5.35 -3.63
C ASP A 131 5.53 5.40 -5.17
N LEU A 132 4.66 6.24 -5.74
CA LEU A 132 4.64 6.49 -7.18
C LEU A 132 5.95 7.12 -7.65
N GLY A 133 6.47 8.12 -6.92
CA GLY A 133 7.73 8.78 -7.25
C GLY A 133 8.91 7.81 -7.27
N ILE A 134 9.08 6.99 -6.21
CA ILE A 134 10.19 6.03 -6.12
C ILE A 134 10.05 4.91 -7.14
N THR A 135 8.81 4.47 -7.42
CA THR A 135 8.49 3.47 -8.45
C THR A 135 8.85 3.96 -9.84
N LEU A 136 8.49 5.20 -10.20
CA LEU A 136 8.83 5.78 -11.50
C LEU A 136 10.34 5.98 -11.67
N LEU A 137 11.04 6.44 -10.62
CA LEU A 137 12.49 6.66 -10.66
C LEU A 137 13.32 5.36 -10.75
N ASN A 138 12.71 4.23 -10.39
CA ASN A 138 13.34 2.91 -10.37
C ASN A 138 12.43 1.86 -11.04
N PHE A 139 11.79 2.26 -12.14
CA PHE A 139 10.81 1.43 -12.83
C PHE A 139 11.40 0.11 -13.33
N ASP A 140 12.69 0.11 -13.69
CA ASP A 140 13.49 -1.06 -14.05
C ASP A 140 13.60 -2.10 -12.91
N ILE A 141 13.39 -1.67 -11.66
CA ILE A 141 13.46 -2.52 -10.47
C ILE A 141 12.06 -3.00 -10.05
N PHE A 142 11.08 -2.10 -10.04
CA PHE A 142 9.76 -2.38 -9.46
C PHE A 142 8.71 -2.88 -10.47
N GLY A 143 8.85 -2.50 -11.74
CA GLY A 143 8.02 -2.99 -12.84
C GLY A 143 6.55 -2.56 -12.82
N LEU A 144 5.79 -3.12 -13.76
CA LEU A 144 4.40 -2.70 -14.04
C LEU A 144 3.41 -3.03 -12.91
N GLY A 145 3.60 -4.14 -12.19
CA GLY A 145 2.69 -4.55 -11.13
C GLY A 145 2.65 -3.55 -9.97
N LEU A 146 3.82 -3.11 -9.51
CA LEU A 146 3.92 -2.09 -8.46
C LEU A 146 3.52 -0.71 -8.97
N LEU A 147 3.79 -0.36 -10.23
CA LEU A 147 3.30 0.89 -10.82
C LEU A 147 1.77 0.93 -10.85
N ALA A 148 1.12 -0.15 -11.28
CA ALA A 148 -0.34 -0.26 -11.30
C ALA A 148 -0.93 -0.17 -9.89
N HIS A 149 -0.25 -0.74 -8.89
CA HIS A 149 -0.60 -0.58 -7.48
C HIS A 149 -0.52 0.88 -7.04
N ALA A 150 0.64 1.53 -7.20
CA ALA A 150 0.89 2.90 -6.76
C ALA A 150 -0.09 3.90 -7.38
N VAL A 151 -0.36 3.79 -8.69
CA VAL A 151 -1.32 4.65 -9.40
C VAL A 151 -2.74 4.42 -8.89
N SER A 152 -3.17 3.16 -8.75
CA SER A 152 -4.52 2.83 -8.29
C SER A 152 -4.76 3.27 -6.84
N ALA A 153 -3.78 3.04 -5.97
CA ALA A 153 -3.84 3.44 -4.57
C ALA A 153 -3.84 4.96 -4.42
N LEU A 154 -2.96 5.67 -5.14
CA LEU A 154 -2.94 7.13 -5.13
C LEU A 154 -4.29 7.70 -5.61
N ALA A 155 -4.87 7.14 -6.68
CA ALA A 155 -6.15 7.59 -7.21
C ALA A 155 -7.28 7.47 -6.16
N VAL A 156 -7.48 6.27 -5.56
CA VAL A 156 -8.59 6.05 -4.62
C VAL A 156 -8.48 6.89 -3.34
N TYR A 157 -7.28 7.13 -2.84
CA TYR A 157 -7.10 7.98 -1.65
C TYR A 157 -7.18 9.47 -1.99
N THR A 158 -6.68 9.90 -3.14
CA THR A 158 -6.74 11.31 -3.56
C THR A 158 -8.16 11.75 -3.85
N PHE A 159 -8.95 10.92 -4.54
CA PHE A 159 -10.34 11.25 -4.80
C PHE A 159 -11.22 11.23 -3.55
N GLY A 160 -10.73 10.70 -2.43
CA GLY A 160 -11.47 10.71 -1.16
C GLY A 160 -11.51 12.08 -0.51
N PHE A 161 -10.76 13.06 -1.05
CA PHE A 161 -10.90 14.46 -0.66
C PHE A 161 -12.15 15.13 -1.26
N ARG A 162 -12.81 14.47 -2.21
CA ARG A 162 -14.20 14.75 -2.57
C ARG A 162 -15.12 14.23 -1.45
N PRO A 163 -16.37 14.69 -1.33
CA PRO A 163 -17.36 14.09 -0.42
C PRO A 163 -17.79 12.71 -0.94
N TYR A 164 -16.86 11.75 -0.94
CA TYR A 164 -17.04 10.42 -1.50
C TYR A 164 -16.14 9.39 -0.81
N LEU A 165 -16.77 8.42 -0.15
CA LEU A 165 -16.19 7.20 0.42
C LEU A 165 -15.07 7.42 1.46
N ASN A 166 -15.02 8.58 2.12
CA ASN A 166 -14.04 8.85 3.18
C ASN A 166 -14.13 7.83 4.33
N TYR A 167 -15.34 7.34 4.65
CA TYR A 167 -15.58 6.25 5.61
C TYR A 167 -14.70 5.00 5.38
N TYR A 168 -14.39 4.71 4.12
CA TYR A 168 -13.67 3.52 3.70
C TYR A 168 -12.14 3.68 3.78
N SER A 169 -11.62 4.88 4.06
CA SER A 169 -10.17 5.10 4.14
C SER A 169 -9.47 4.21 5.17
N PRO A 170 -9.91 4.09 6.46
CA PRO A 170 -9.28 3.15 7.38
C PRO A 170 -9.60 1.68 7.07
N ILE A 171 -10.64 1.39 6.27
CA ILE A 171 -11.00 0.00 5.94
C ILE A 171 -10.03 -0.58 4.91
N PHE A 172 -9.84 0.12 3.79
CA PHE A 172 -9.01 -0.40 2.70
C PHE A 172 -7.52 -0.26 2.97
N ILE A 173 -7.10 0.66 3.86
CA ILE A 173 -5.69 0.79 4.20
C ILE A 173 -5.18 -0.41 5.01
N LEU A 174 -6.09 -1.17 5.67
CA LEU A 174 -5.75 -2.43 6.34
C LEU A 174 -5.29 -3.54 5.38
N TYR A 175 -5.31 -3.32 4.07
CA TYR A 175 -4.59 -4.18 3.14
C TYR A 175 -3.10 -4.21 3.51
N GLU A 176 -2.58 -3.12 4.06
CA GLU A 176 -1.21 -3.03 4.55
C GLU A 176 -0.94 -3.82 5.84
N LEU A 177 -1.93 -4.47 6.46
CA LEU A 177 -1.73 -5.20 7.72
C LEU A 177 -0.77 -6.40 7.58
N SER A 178 -0.65 -6.98 6.39
CA SER A 178 0.33 -8.03 6.09
C SER A 178 1.73 -7.50 5.76
N THR A 179 1.86 -6.22 5.40
CA THR A 179 3.09 -5.60 4.90
C THR A 179 4.24 -5.57 5.91
N PRO A 180 4.03 -5.42 7.23
CA PRO A 180 5.12 -5.56 8.20
C PRO A 180 5.75 -6.95 8.15
N PHE A 181 4.94 -8.00 8.07
CA PHE A 181 5.44 -9.38 7.99
C PHE A 181 6.15 -9.64 6.67
N LEU A 182 5.69 -9.02 5.57
CA LEU A 182 6.36 -9.10 4.26
C LEU A 182 7.78 -8.51 4.34
N ASN A 183 7.90 -7.28 4.86
CA ASN A 183 9.19 -6.61 5.01
C ASN A 183 10.12 -7.37 5.96
N ILE A 184 9.62 -7.86 7.10
CA ILE A 184 10.42 -8.68 8.03
C ILE A 184 10.89 -9.97 7.35
N HIS A 185 10.02 -10.62 6.56
CA HIS A 185 10.39 -11.83 5.82
C HIS A 185 11.51 -11.54 4.80
N TRP A 186 11.41 -10.41 4.11
CA TRP A 186 12.42 -9.91 3.18
C TRP A 186 13.77 -9.66 3.89
N PHE A 187 13.75 -9.00 5.05
CA PHE A 187 14.98 -8.78 5.82
C PHE A 187 15.62 -10.08 6.30
N PHE A 188 14.84 -11.09 6.70
CA PHE A 188 15.42 -12.40 7.02
C PHE A 188 16.19 -13.01 5.84
N ASP A 189 15.73 -12.79 4.60
CA ASP A 189 16.49 -13.23 3.42
C ASP A 189 17.80 -12.45 3.25
N LYS A 190 17.76 -11.12 3.36
CA LYS A 190 18.95 -10.29 3.13
C LYS A 190 19.99 -10.35 4.24
N LEU A 191 19.61 -10.81 5.41
CA LEU A 191 20.49 -10.96 6.57
C LEU A 191 21.06 -12.38 6.70
N ASP A 192 20.99 -13.21 5.64
CA ASP A 192 21.41 -14.61 5.63
C ASP A 192 20.71 -15.46 6.72
N MET A 193 19.46 -15.12 7.07
CA MET A 193 18.64 -15.84 8.06
C MET A 193 17.61 -16.76 7.41
N THR A 194 17.77 -17.08 6.12
CA THR A 194 16.84 -17.95 5.40
C THR A 194 16.85 -19.38 5.97
N GLY A 195 15.65 -19.93 6.21
CA GLY A 195 15.46 -21.24 6.82
C GLY A 195 15.44 -21.22 8.36
N SER A 196 15.65 -20.07 8.99
CA SER A 196 15.58 -19.94 10.45
C SER A 196 14.16 -20.10 11.00
N ARG A 197 14.04 -20.54 12.27
CA ARG A 197 12.72 -20.65 12.95
C ARG A 197 11.96 -19.31 12.99
N PRO A 198 12.60 -18.15 13.27
CA PRO A 198 11.94 -16.85 13.18
C PRO A 198 11.37 -16.56 11.79
N GLN A 199 12.11 -16.84 10.71
CA GLN A 199 11.60 -16.63 9.35
C GLN A 199 10.41 -17.53 9.04
N LEU A 200 10.40 -18.78 9.53
CA LEU A 200 9.26 -19.68 9.39
C LEU A 200 8.00 -19.13 10.08
N TYR A 201 8.09 -18.76 11.37
CA TYR A 201 6.94 -18.22 12.10
C TYR A 201 6.42 -16.92 11.48
N ASN A 202 7.33 -16.04 11.06
CA ASN A 202 6.96 -14.82 10.35
C ASN A 202 6.32 -15.12 8.98
N GLY A 203 6.81 -16.12 8.25
CA GLY A 203 6.20 -16.57 6.99
C GLY A 203 4.77 -17.09 7.17
N ILE A 204 4.49 -17.84 8.25
CA ILE A 204 3.13 -18.26 8.59
C ILE A 204 2.26 -17.03 8.91
N ALA A 205 2.76 -16.12 9.75
CA ALA A 205 2.04 -14.89 10.08
C ALA A 205 1.74 -14.04 8.84
N LEU A 206 2.69 -13.90 7.92
CA LEU A 206 2.52 -13.24 6.63
C LEU A 206 1.38 -13.86 5.82
N LEU A 207 1.40 -15.18 5.62
CA LEU A 207 0.37 -15.86 4.81
C LEU A 207 -1.03 -15.71 5.43
N VAL A 208 -1.14 -15.91 6.74
CA VAL A 208 -2.42 -15.82 7.46
C VAL A 208 -2.94 -14.39 7.43
N THR A 209 -2.12 -13.41 7.78
CA THR A 209 -2.55 -12.00 7.79
C THR A 209 -2.90 -11.52 6.40
N PHE A 210 -2.11 -11.85 5.38
CA PHE A 210 -2.41 -11.50 3.98
C PHE A 210 -3.74 -12.10 3.55
N PHE A 211 -3.97 -13.39 3.80
CA PHE A 211 -5.23 -14.05 3.45
C PHE A 211 -6.43 -13.37 4.13
N LEU A 212 -6.34 -13.12 5.45
CA LEU A 212 -7.44 -12.56 6.22
C LEU A 212 -7.71 -11.09 5.86
N CYS A 213 -6.71 -10.21 5.83
CA CYS A 213 -6.95 -8.79 5.63
C CYS A 213 -7.21 -8.43 4.15
N ARG A 214 -6.49 -9.05 3.20
CA ARG A 214 -6.61 -8.71 1.77
C ARG A 214 -7.69 -9.53 1.05
N LEU A 215 -7.76 -10.83 1.29
CA LEU A 215 -8.66 -11.70 0.51
C LEU A 215 -10.02 -11.87 1.18
N VAL A 216 -10.09 -12.08 2.48
CA VAL A 216 -11.38 -12.23 3.19
C VAL A 216 -12.01 -10.87 3.47
N TRP A 217 -11.36 -10.08 4.33
CA TRP A 217 -11.87 -8.76 4.73
C TRP A 217 -11.94 -7.81 3.54
N GLY A 218 -10.89 -7.74 2.72
CA GLY A 218 -10.86 -6.86 1.57
C GLY A 218 -11.92 -7.16 0.51
N THR A 219 -12.12 -8.43 0.15
CA THR A 219 -13.18 -8.80 -0.80
C THR A 219 -14.57 -8.48 -0.24
N TRP A 220 -14.80 -8.78 1.06
CA TRP A 220 -16.05 -8.45 1.72
C TRP A 220 -16.35 -6.95 1.69
N GLN A 221 -15.38 -6.11 2.07
CA GLN A 221 -15.52 -4.67 2.08
C GLN A 221 -15.62 -4.08 0.66
N SER A 222 -14.98 -4.71 -0.32
CA SER A 222 -15.15 -4.37 -1.74
C SER A 222 -16.60 -4.59 -2.18
N ALA A 223 -17.26 -5.68 -1.78
CA ALA A 223 -18.67 -5.90 -2.09
C ALA A 223 -19.58 -4.82 -1.47
N ILE A 224 -19.31 -4.41 -0.23
CA ILE A 224 -20.08 -3.34 0.44
C ILE A 224 -19.87 -2.01 -0.28
N VAL A 225 -18.61 -1.61 -0.55
CA VAL A 225 -18.35 -0.33 -1.21
C VAL A 225 -18.93 -0.30 -2.62
N TYR A 226 -18.93 -1.43 -3.35
CA TYR A 226 -19.56 -1.51 -4.68
C TYR A 226 -21.07 -1.34 -4.60
N ALA A 227 -21.73 -1.89 -3.59
CA ALA A 227 -23.16 -1.67 -3.37
C ALA A 227 -23.47 -0.20 -3.05
N ASP A 228 -22.62 0.44 -2.23
CA ASP A 228 -22.76 1.85 -1.87
C ASP A 228 -22.51 2.76 -3.09
N MET A 229 -21.47 2.48 -3.88
CA MET A 229 -21.13 3.13 -5.15
C MET A 229 -22.29 3.04 -6.15
N TRP A 230 -22.85 1.84 -6.35
CA TRP A 230 -23.96 1.62 -7.27
C TRP A 230 -25.20 2.45 -6.90
N ARG A 231 -25.52 2.52 -5.61
CA ARG A 231 -26.63 3.36 -5.12
C ARG A 231 -26.34 4.85 -5.33
N SER A 232 -25.09 5.28 -5.12
CA SER A 232 -24.70 6.70 -5.14
C SER A 232 -24.78 7.36 -6.53
N ILE A 233 -24.74 6.57 -7.60
CA ILE A 233 -24.90 7.04 -8.98
C ILE A 233 -26.33 7.50 -9.25
N SER A 234 -27.32 6.88 -8.60
CA SER A 234 -28.74 7.11 -8.88
C SER A 234 -29.49 7.77 -7.73
N ARG A 235 -28.88 7.85 -6.54
CA ARG A 235 -29.51 8.36 -5.31
C ARG A 235 -28.54 9.32 -4.61
N PRO A 236 -28.66 10.64 -4.83
CA PRO A 236 -27.97 11.61 -3.99
C PRO A 236 -28.62 11.69 -2.60
N PRO A 237 -27.93 12.24 -1.58
CA PRO A 237 -28.55 12.46 -0.27
C PRO A 237 -29.76 13.37 -0.39
N SER A 238 -30.88 12.97 0.23
CA SER A 238 -32.11 13.74 0.14
C SER A 238 -31.96 15.08 0.86
N PRO A 239 -32.61 16.16 0.37
CA PRO A 239 -32.58 17.45 1.06
C PRO A 239 -33.10 17.36 2.50
N GLU A 240 -34.10 16.52 2.76
CA GLU A 240 -34.63 16.28 4.10
C GLU A 240 -33.60 15.61 5.01
N TYR A 241 -32.81 14.68 4.46
CA TYR A 241 -31.74 14.02 5.19
C TYR A 241 -30.66 15.02 5.62
N LEU A 242 -30.18 15.84 4.68
CA LEU A 242 -29.17 16.86 4.96
C LEU A 242 -29.70 17.90 5.96
N ALA A 243 -30.95 18.32 5.82
CA ALA A 243 -31.58 19.24 6.76
C ALA A 243 -31.72 18.63 8.16
N ALA A 244 -32.08 17.34 8.25
CA ALA A 244 -32.20 16.64 9.53
C ALA A 244 -30.84 16.57 10.25
N VAL A 245 -29.78 16.17 9.55
CA VAL A 245 -28.40 16.12 10.10
C VAL A 245 -27.92 17.51 10.51
N ALA A 246 -28.14 18.53 9.67
CA ALA A 246 -27.77 19.91 10.01
C ALA A 246 -28.56 20.44 11.22
N SER A 247 -29.85 20.11 11.35
CA SER A 247 -30.69 20.58 12.46
C SER A 247 -30.33 19.96 13.81
N SER A 248 -29.76 18.75 13.82
CA SER A 248 -29.34 18.05 15.03
C SER A 248 -27.89 18.35 15.41
N ALA A 249 -27.10 18.93 14.50
CA ALA A 249 -25.73 19.33 14.74
C ALA A 249 -25.65 20.51 15.72
N ALA A 250 -24.70 20.45 16.67
CA ALA A 250 -24.44 21.55 17.59
C ALA A 250 -23.92 22.81 16.88
N ASP A 251 -23.13 22.63 15.82
CA ASP A 251 -22.72 23.67 14.89
C ASP A 251 -22.81 23.13 13.44
N PRO A 252 -23.82 23.54 12.66
CA PRO A 252 -24.00 23.04 11.30
C PRO A 252 -22.89 23.46 10.32
N SER A 253 -22.07 24.47 10.67
CA SER A 253 -21.01 25.05 9.84
C SER A 253 -19.64 24.41 10.07
N ASP A 254 -19.48 23.64 11.14
CA ASP A 254 -18.24 22.95 11.48
C ASP A 254 -18.35 21.46 11.10
N PRO A 255 -17.43 20.94 10.26
CA PRO A 255 -17.46 19.54 9.83
C PRO A 255 -17.29 18.54 10.98
N HIS A 256 -16.89 18.98 12.16
CA HIS A 256 -16.83 18.15 13.35
C HIS A 256 -18.23 17.82 13.92
N TYR A 257 -19.18 18.74 13.82
CA TYR A 257 -20.54 18.55 14.34
C TYR A 257 -21.53 18.19 13.22
N ASN A 258 -21.18 18.45 11.97
CA ASN A 258 -21.95 18.09 10.79
C ASN A 258 -21.10 17.24 9.83
N PRO A 259 -21.09 15.90 9.97
CA PRO A 259 -20.34 15.01 9.08
C PRO A 259 -20.74 15.10 7.61
N MET A 260 -21.96 15.59 7.34
CA MET A 260 -22.50 15.73 5.99
C MET A 260 -22.27 17.14 5.40
N LEU A 261 -21.48 17.99 6.06
CA LEU A 261 -21.24 19.39 5.65
C LEU A 261 -20.82 19.49 4.17
N PHE A 262 -19.94 18.60 3.71
CA PHE A 262 -19.41 18.65 2.35
C PHE A 262 -20.30 17.99 1.29
N ALA A 263 -21.35 17.26 1.71
CA ALA A 263 -22.27 16.56 0.81
C ALA A 263 -23.19 17.52 0.04
N GLY A 264 -23.54 18.67 0.63
CA GLY A 264 -24.52 19.62 0.11
C GLY A 264 -24.04 20.56 -1.00
N GLY A 265 -22.79 20.42 -1.47
CA GLY A 265 -22.14 21.38 -2.37
C GLY A 265 -21.78 22.68 -1.63
N GLN A 266 -20.62 23.25 -1.94
CA GLN A 266 -20.36 24.63 -1.54
C GLN A 266 -21.39 25.53 -2.25
N ALA A 267 -22.29 26.12 -1.46
CA ALA A 267 -23.47 26.89 -1.87
C ALA A 267 -24.64 26.05 -2.42
N GLN A 268 -25.71 25.94 -1.61
CA GLN A 268 -27.16 25.81 -1.87
C GLN A 268 -27.73 25.30 -3.24
N ALA A 269 -26.95 24.82 -4.19
CA ALA A 269 -27.36 24.33 -5.49
C ALA A 269 -27.49 22.80 -5.40
N ALA A 270 -28.65 22.30 -5.84
CA ALA A 270 -29.09 20.91 -5.83
C ALA A 270 -27.97 19.86 -5.70
N VAL A 271 -28.11 18.99 -4.69
CA VAL A 271 -27.26 17.82 -4.47
C VAL A 271 -27.22 16.98 -5.74
N ALA A 272 -26.14 17.09 -6.51
CA ALA A 272 -25.98 16.31 -7.72
C ALA A 272 -25.59 14.87 -7.34
N PRO A 273 -26.10 13.85 -8.07
CA PRO A 273 -25.58 12.50 -7.96
C PRO A 273 -24.08 12.46 -8.18
N VAL A 274 -23.42 11.46 -7.60
CA VAL A 274 -21.98 11.31 -7.77
C VAL A 274 -21.65 11.13 -9.26
N PRO A 275 -20.68 11.88 -9.82
CA PRO A 275 -20.33 11.75 -11.23
C PRO A 275 -19.93 10.31 -11.57
N VAL A 276 -20.55 9.72 -12.60
CA VAL A 276 -20.34 8.32 -12.98
C VAL A 276 -18.85 8.01 -13.21
N TRP A 277 -18.11 8.94 -13.81
CA TRP A 277 -16.67 8.76 -14.03
C TRP A 277 -15.89 8.56 -12.72
N LEU A 278 -16.30 9.22 -11.63
CA LEU A 278 -15.64 9.10 -10.33
C LEU A 278 -15.82 7.68 -9.80
N THR A 279 -17.05 7.17 -9.84
CA THR A 279 -17.36 5.79 -9.46
C THR A 279 -16.60 4.79 -10.34
N LEU A 280 -16.50 5.03 -11.65
CA LEU A 280 -15.76 4.15 -12.56
C LEU A 280 -14.26 4.13 -12.23
N VAL A 281 -13.64 5.28 -11.93
CA VAL A 281 -12.22 5.36 -11.54
C VAL A 281 -11.99 4.60 -10.22
N TYR A 282 -12.85 4.79 -9.23
CA TYR A 282 -12.78 4.07 -7.97
C TYR A 282 -12.94 2.56 -8.15
N LEU A 283 -13.95 2.14 -8.91
CA LEU A 283 -14.21 0.74 -9.19
C LEU A 283 -13.03 0.10 -9.93
N ALA A 284 -12.52 0.75 -10.98
CA ALA A 284 -11.37 0.25 -11.74
C ALA A 284 -10.12 0.12 -10.85
N SER A 285 -9.83 1.15 -10.05
CA SER A 285 -8.67 1.13 -9.14
C SER A 285 -8.82 0.04 -8.07
N ASN A 286 -10.00 -0.11 -7.48
CA ASN A 286 -10.26 -1.14 -6.48
C ASN A 286 -10.20 -2.56 -7.07
N LEU A 287 -10.67 -2.75 -8.32
CA LEU A 287 -10.53 -4.01 -9.05
C LEU A 287 -9.06 -4.35 -9.33
N VAL A 288 -8.24 -3.37 -9.74
CA VAL A 288 -6.79 -3.57 -9.92
C VAL A 288 -6.14 -3.97 -8.60
N LEU A 289 -6.41 -3.25 -7.51
CA LEU A 289 -5.84 -3.54 -6.20
C LEU A 289 -6.23 -4.94 -5.70
N ASN A 290 -7.49 -5.34 -5.86
CA ASN A 290 -7.94 -6.68 -5.50
C ASN A 290 -7.33 -7.76 -6.40
N ALA A 291 -7.26 -7.54 -7.72
CA ALA A 291 -6.63 -8.48 -8.64
C ALA A 291 -5.14 -8.70 -8.29
N LEU A 292 -4.42 -7.63 -7.96
CA LEU A 292 -3.04 -7.71 -7.50
C LEU A 292 -2.91 -8.48 -6.18
N ASN A 293 -3.83 -8.29 -5.22
CA ASN A 293 -3.85 -9.08 -3.99
C ASN A 293 -3.98 -10.58 -4.27
N TRP A 294 -4.91 -10.97 -5.15
CA TRP A 294 -5.07 -12.37 -5.56
C TRP A 294 -3.83 -12.89 -6.28
N TYR A 295 -3.29 -12.12 -7.21
CA TYR A 295 -2.07 -12.46 -7.95
C TYR A 295 -0.89 -12.72 -7.00
N TRP A 296 -0.61 -11.79 -6.09
CA TRP A 296 0.47 -11.92 -5.12
C TRP A 296 0.26 -13.10 -4.18
N PHE A 297 -0.98 -13.37 -3.75
CA PHE A 297 -1.26 -14.54 -2.92
C PHE A 297 -0.96 -15.86 -3.65
N VAL A 298 -1.39 -15.99 -4.91
CA VAL A 298 -1.08 -17.18 -5.73
C VAL A 298 0.43 -17.36 -5.87
N LYS A 299 1.15 -16.27 -6.10
CA LYS A 299 2.62 -16.29 -6.20
C LYS A 299 3.29 -16.67 -4.88
N MET A 300 2.81 -16.18 -3.73
CA MET A 300 3.31 -16.58 -2.42
C MET A 300 3.08 -18.08 -2.16
N VAL A 301 1.89 -18.60 -2.47
CA VAL A 301 1.59 -20.04 -2.35
C VAL A 301 2.48 -20.86 -3.28
N ALA A 302 2.70 -20.42 -4.51
CA ALA A 302 3.59 -21.08 -5.45
C ALA A 302 5.05 -21.11 -4.93
N ALA A 303 5.54 -19.99 -4.37
CA ALA A 303 6.88 -19.93 -3.77
C ALA A 303 7.02 -20.91 -2.59
N VAL A 304 5.99 -21.05 -1.75
CA VAL A 304 5.96 -22.03 -0.66
C VAL A 304 5.96 -23.46 -1.22
N ARG A 305 5.14 -23.76 -2.23
CA ARG A 305 5.05 -25.09 -2.85
C ARG A 305 6.38 -25.54 -3.46
N LYS A 306 7.08 -24.64 -4.15
CA LYS A 306 8.41 -24.92 -4.72
C LYS A 306 9.43 -25.39 -3.68
N ARG A 307 9.28 -25.01 -2.41
CA ARG A 307 10.17 -25.47 -1.31
C ARG A 307 9.97 -26.93 -0.92
N PHE A 308 8.85 -27.53 -1.31
CA PHE A 308 8.52 -28.94 -1.03
C PHE A 308 8.60 -29.84 -2.26
N GLU A 309 8.87 -29.29 -3.45
CA GLU A 309 9.13 -30.10 -4.63
C GLU A 309 10.52 -30.73 -4.52
N PRO A 310 10.66 -32.07 -4.61
CA PRO A 310 11.96 -32.71 -4.62
C PRO A 310 12.77 -32.20 -5.83
N PRO A 311 14.10 -32.04 -5.70
CA PRO A 311 14.92 -31.58 -6.82
C PRO A 311 14.69 -32.51 -8.01
N LYS A 312 14.25 -31.95 -9.14
CA LYS A 312 14.20 -32.70 -10.39
C LYS A 312 15.61 -33.20 -10.66
N GLU A 313 15.80 -34.52 -10.73
CA GLU A 313 17.03 -35.12 -11.21
C GLU A 313 17.30 -34.56 -12.60
N GLU A 314 18.27 -33.66 -12.72
CA GLU A 314 18.85 -33.33 -14.01
C GLU A 314 19.38 -34.64 -14.59
N LYS A 315 18.77 -35.09 -15.70
CA LYS A 315 19.30 -36.18 -16.51
C LYS A 315 20.67 -35.74 -17.01
N THR A 316 21.71 -36.08 -16.25
CA THR A 316 23.09 -36.02 -16.69
C THR A 316 23.16 -36.85 -17.97
N LYS A 317 23.24 -36.19 -19.13
CA LYS A 317 23.70 -36.85 -20.35
C LYS A 317 25.10 -37.37 -20.03
N LYS A 318 25.24 -38.70 -19.97
CA LYS A 318 26.55 -39.35 -20.02
C LYS A 318 27.16 -39.00 -21.37
N ASP A 319 28.09 -38.06 -21.38
CA ASP A 319 29.15 -38.07 -22.38
C ASP A 319 30.28 -38.95 -21.82
N GLU A 320 30.53 -40.03 -22.53
CA GLU A 320 31.69 -40.88 -22.36
C GLU A 320 32.92 -40.14 -22.92
N GLY A 321 33.95 -39.97 -22.09
CA GLY A 321 35.21 -39.38 -22.50
C GLY A 321 36.16 -39.22 -21.32
N ALA A 322 37.13 -40.13 -21.21
CA ALA A 322 38.15 -40.14 -20.18
C ALA A 322 39.13 -38.94 -20.30
N VAL A 323 39.72 -38.55 -19.16
CA VAL A 323 41.18 -38.37 -18.88
C VAL A 323 41.44 -37.31 -17.78
N ASP A 324 42.19 -37.76 -16.75
CA ASP A 324 43.10 -37.09 -15.79
C ASP A 324 42.67 -36.02 -14.74
N GLY A 325 42.52 -36.50 -13.51
CA GLY A 325 43.60 -36.41 -12.51
C GLY A 325 43.83 -35.11 -11.73
N VAL A 326 43.65 -33.92 -12.30
CA VAL A 326 44.05 -32.65 -11.65
C VAL A 326 42.87 -31.70 -11.39
N ALA A 327 41.71 -31.95 -12.02
CA ALA A 327 40.52 -31.10 -11.89
C ALA A 327 39.75 -31.24 -10.56
N LYS A 328 40.07 -32.22 -9.70
CA LYS A 328 39.25 -32.53 -8.53
C LYS A 328 39.25 -31.45 -7.44
N ALA A 329 40.35 -30.72 -7.25
CA ALA A 329 40.43 -29.65 -6.24
C ALA A 329 39.75 -28.34 -6.70
N SER A 330 39.90 -27.98 -7.98
CA SER A 330 39.19 -26.84 -8.59
C SER A 330 37.69 -27.08 -8.65
N ALA A 331 37.27 -28.29 -9.02
CA ALA A 331 35.87 -28.68 -9.09
C ALA A 331 35.20 -28.79 -7.71
N LEU A 332 35.95 -29.04 -6.64
CA LEU A 332 35.45 -29.00 -5.25
C LEU A 332 35.25 -27.55 -4.77
N GLY A 333 36.18 -26.64 -5.09
CA GLY A 333 36.03 -25.22 -4.81
C GLY A 333 34.91 -24.54 -5.63
N GLU A 334 34.76 -24.92 -6.90
CA GLU A 334 33.62 -24.49 -7.73
C GLU A 334 32.31 -25.15 -7.32
N LYS A 335 32.31 -26.41 -6.86
CA LYS A 335 31.11 -27.03 -6.27
C LYS A 335 30.74 -26.40 -4.94
N GLU A 336 31.68 -26.05 -4.07
CA GLU A 336 31.38 -25.31 -2.83
C GLU A 336 30.90 -23.89 -3.15
N ALA A 337 31.50 -23.19 -4.11
CA ALA A 337 31.03 -21.87 -4.56
C ALA A 337 29.67 -21.94 -5.26
N ALA A 338 29.38 -23.02 -6.02
CA ALA A 338 28.10 -23.27 -6.68
C ALA A 338 27.04 -23.77 -5.70
N VAL A 339 27.39 -24.53 -4.65
CA VAL A 339 26.51 -24.91 -3.53
C VAL A 339 26.22 -23.69 -2.66
N ARG A 340 27.18 -22.78 -2.48
CA ARG A 340 27.00 -21.50 -1.77
C ARG A 340 26.21 -20.49 -2.60
N ARG A 341 26.30 -20.52 -3.94
CA ARG A 341 25.38 -19.82 -4.86
C ARG A 341 23.99 -20.46 -4.92
N ARG A 342 23.87 -21.80 -4.87
CA ARG A 342 22.60 -22.55 -4.76
C ARG A 342 21.95 -22.43 -3.37
N GLY A 343 22.72 -22.05 -2.35
CA GLY A 343 22.23 -21.72 -1.02
C GLY A 343 21.53 -20.37 -0.92
N ARG A 344 21.41 -19.63 -2.02
CA ARG A 344 20.48 -18.49 -2.12
C ARG A 344 19.09 -19.06 -2.30
N ALA A 345 18.53 -19.57 -1.20
CA ALA A 345 17.17 -20.06 -1.15
C ALA A 345 16.23 -18.96 -1.65
N HIS A 346 15.55 -19.22 -2.76
CA HIS A 346 14.55 -18.34 -3.35
C HIS A 346 13.63 -17.76 -2.27
N SER A 347 13.80 -16.46 -2.03
CA SER A 347 13.00 -15.71 -1.07
C SER A 347 11.62 -15.45 -1.65
N ILE A 348 10.67 -15.00 -0.82
CA ILE A 348 9.33 -14.57 -1.24
C ILE A 348 9.37 -13.45 -2.32
N GLU A 349 10.53 -12.89 -2.64
CA GLU A 349 10.74 -11.94 -3.75
C GLU A 349 10.44 -12.49 -5.14
N ASP A 350 10.34 -13.81 -5.36
CA ASP A 350 9.91 -14.37 -6.66
C ASP A 350 8.46 -13.99 -7.06
N VAL A 351 7.78 -13.18 -6.25
CA VAL A 351 6.43 -12.62 -6.44
C VAL A 351 6.42 -11.33 -7.30
N VAL A 352 7.58 -10.70 -7.52
CA VAL A 352 7.81 -9.66 -8.55
C VAL A 352 8.82 -10.24 -9.55
N PRO A 353 8.66 -10.10 -10.88
CA PRO A 353 9.55 -10.75 -11.83
C PRO A 353 11.00 -10.36 -11.55
N ASP A 354 11.82 -11.37 -11.27
CA ASP A 354 13.25 -11.18 -11.13
C ASP A 354 13.77 -10.71 -12.49
N SER A 355 14.35 -9.51 -12.51
CA SER A 355 14.83 -8.77 -13.68
C SER A 355 15.95 -9.46 -14.49
N GLU A 356 16.22 -10.75 -14.25
CA GLU A 356 17.13 -11.56 -15.08
C GLU A 356 16.43 -12.13 -16.33
N GLU A 357 15.11 -12.41 -16.30
CA GLU A 357 14.37 -12.89 -17.49
C GLU A 357 14.11 -11.79 -18.55
N LEU A 358 14.28 -10.51 -18.21
CA LEU A 358 14.13 -9.38 -19.13
C LEU A 358 15.45 -8.92 -19.77
N ARG A 359 16.57 -9.57 -19.42
CA ARG A 359 17.92 -9.17 -19.88
C ARG A 359 18.45 -9.99 -21.04
N ASP A 360 17.89 -11.18 -21.28
CA ASP A 360 18.20 -11.99 -22.45
C ASP A 360 17.16 -11.72 -23.55
N GLY A 361 17.46 -10.72 -24.37
CA GLY A 361 16.66 -10.26 -25.50
C GLY A 361 16.37 -11.34 -26.56
N THR A 362 15.41 -12.19 -26.27
CA THR A 362 14.72 -13.08 -27.20
C THR A 362 13.26 -13.08 -26.76
N ILE A 363 12.35 -12.40 -27.44
CA ILE A 363 11.62 -12.88 -28.62
C ILE A 363 10.97 -11.66 -29.31
N GLN A 364 10.87 -11.74 -30.64
CA GLN A 364 10.21 -10.80 -31.55
C GLN A 364 8.78 -10.43 -31.17
#